data_AF-A0A946PW41-F1
#
_entry.id   AF-A0A946PW41-F1
#
_cell.length_a   1.000
_cell.length_b   1.000
_cell.length_c   1.000
_cell.angle_alpha   90.00
_cell.angle_beta   90.00
_cell.angle_gamma   90.00
#
_symmetry.space_group_name_H-M   'P 1'
#
loop_
_entity.id
_entity.type
_entity.pdbx_description
1 polymer ?
#
loop_
_entity_poly.entity_id
_entity_poly.type
_entity_poly.pdbx_seq_one_letter_code
_entity_poly.pdbx_strand_id
1 'polypeptide(L)'
;MTRKQQTAFPEVGTIHKGAPKEGNRFGADLNEKFRIEFAPGTVSAQTRFYAAYASYHPSELHAMITSVSVWDTWYFANEAYAQSGQMIAAADDSHFLHLRNPATGELLVRNGEPFMEYSPGQAFSYERGDRKYEAKLKPSGRLNLFLPDLEEFVTFTLKTTSFYDRINIEKQLAAIQGLANALNGGNAAGIPIRVYRREGWVTWNKPEGGAIRSQKWLVNIEPEPAWAKQAMKKLTNFASFRAAFAEAEVTVNGDPALEGNEEEELDVRATAPGDWV
;
A
#
# COMPACT_ATOMS: atom_id res chain seq x y z
N MET A 1 23.37 12.48 -13.70
CA MET A 1 22.00 12.41 -13.13
C MET A 1 21.90 13.40 -11.99
N THR A 2 21.10 14.44 -12.18
CA THR A 2 20.74 15.42 -11.16
C THR A 2 19.90 14.73 -10.08
N ARG A 3 20.01 15.19 -8.83
CA ARG A 3 19.09 14.84 -7.74
C ARG A 3 17.68 15.09 -8.29
N LYS A 4 16.92 14.03 -8.60
CA LYS A 4 15.51 14.15 -8.98
C LYS A 4 14.88 14.91 -7.82
N GLN A 5 14.53 16.19 -8.03
CA GLN A 5 13.79 16.94 -7.03
C GLN A 5 12.47 16.20 -6.90
N GLN A 6 12.33 15.36 -5.89
CA GLN A 6 11.03 14.86 -5.50
C GLN A 6 10.26 16.07 -5.00
N THR A 7 9.35 16.58 -5.82
CA THR A 7 8.38 17.57 -5.39
C THR A 7 7.43 16.87 -4.43
N ALA A 8 7.75 16.97 -3.14
CA ALA A 8 6.96 16.40 -2.07
C ALA A 8 6.75 17.48 -1.00
N PHE A 9 5.56 17.50 -0.43
CA PHE A 9 5.28 18.26 0.78
C PHE A 9 6.07 17.69 1.96
N PRO A 10 6.36 18.48 3.01
CA PRO A 10 6.98 17.97 4.23
C PRO A 10 6.22 16.77 4.81
N GLU A 11 6.93 15.72 5.18
CA GLU A 11 6.36 14.59 5.95
C GLU A 11 6.22 15.01 7.42
N VAL A 12 5.02 14.89 7.97
CA VAL A 12 4.74 15.22 9.38
C VAL A 12 4.46 14.00 10.25
N GLY A 13 4.41 12.81 9.66
CA GLY A 13 4.19 11.59 10.41
C GLY A 13 4.03 10.36 9.55
N THR A 14 3.78 9.25 10.23
CA THR A 14 3.66 7.92 9.63
C THR A 14 2.38 7.23 10.09
N ILE A 15 1.81 6.43 9.20
CA ILE A 15 0.57 5.68 9.43
C ILE A 15 0.92 4.20 9.50
N HIS A 16 0.42 3.52 10.53
CA HIS A 16 0.69 2.10 10.81
C HIS A 16 -0.61 1.32 10.98
N LYS A 17 -0.59 0.04 10.59
CA LYS A 17 -1.70 -0.89 10.84
C LYS A 17 -1.68 -1.54 12.23
N GLY A 18 -0.50 -1.58 12.85
CA GLY A 18 -0.27 -2.29 14.10
C GLY A 18 -0.03 -1.32 15.25
N ALA A 19 -0.26 -1.82 16.45
CA ALA A 19 0.21 -1.21 17.68
C ALA A 19 1.75 -1.04 17.66
N PRO A 20 2.33 -0.24 18.57
CA PRO A 20 3.78 -0.23 18.77
C PRO A 20 4.31 -1.65 19.00
N LYS A 21 5.55 -1.89 18.56
CA LYS A 21 6.23 -3.16 18.87
C LYS A 21 6.55 -3.24 20.36
N GLU A 22 6.43 -4.44 20.90
CA GLU A 22 6.85 -4.76 22.27
C GLU A 22 8.11 -5.62 22.22
N GLY A 23 9.28 -4.97 22.37
CA GLY A 23 10.57 -5.63 22.19
C GLY A 23 10.72 -6.21 20.78
N ASN A 24 11.00 -7.51 20.68
CA ASN A 24 11.13 -8.22 19.40
C ASN A 24 9.80 -8.72 18.83
N ARG A 25 8.66 -8.50 19.53
CA ARG A 25 7.35 -8.93 19.06
C ARG A 25 6.75 -7.88 18.13
N PHE A 26 6.03 -8.34 17.12
CA PHE A 26 5.19 -7.47 16.32
C PHE A 26 4.09 -6.87 17.20
N GLY A 27 3.74 -5.61 16.94
CA GLY A 27 2.59 -5.00 17.59
C GLY A 27 1.30 -5.70 17.19
N ALA A 28 0.33 -5.72 18.10
CA ALA A 28 -0.99 -6.28 17.84
C ALA A 28 -1.66 -5.59 16.64
N ASP A 29 -2.47 -6.33 15.88
CA ASP A 29 -3.28 -5.75 14.81
C ASP A 29 -4.37 -4.85 15.41
N LEU A 30 -4.59 -3.68 14.80
CA LEU A 30 -5.60 -2.71 15.24
C LEU A 30 -6.95 -2.84 14.51
N ASN A 31 -7.17 -3.97 13.83
CA ASN A 31 -8.37 -4.30 13.06
C ASN A 31 -8.71 -3.24 12.00
N GLU A 32 -9.82 -2.53 12.15
CA GLU A 32 -10.24 -1.46 11.25
C GLU A 32 -9.41 -0.18 11.40
N LYS A 33 -8.68 -0.02 12.50
CA LYS A 33 -8.01 1.23 12.87
C LYS A 33 -6.57 1.29 12.38
N PHE A 34 -6.12 2.51 12.16
CA PHE A 34 -4.71 2.87 12.03
C PHE A 34 -4.14 3.36 13.36
N ARG A 35 -2.83 3.49 13.41
CA ARG A 35 -2.07 4.24 14.44
C ARG A 35 -1.27 5.32 13.74
N ILE A 36 -1.40 6.54 14.24
CA ILE A 36 -0.70 7.71 13.72
C ILE A 36 0.50 8.02 14.62
N GLU A 37 1.67 8.18 14.01
CA GLU A 37 2.92 8.52 14.70
C GLU A 37 3.49 9.78 14.08
N PHE A 38 3.41 10.89 14.82
CA PHE A 38 3.87 12.21 14.39
C PHE A 38 5.39 12.36 14.50
N ALA A 39 5.99 13.10 13.57
CA ALA A 39 7.40 13.46 13.65
C ALA A 39 7.64 14.49 14.79
N PRO A 40 8.86 14.57 15.34
CA PRO A 40 9.19 15.60 16.32
C PRO A 40 8.94 17.02 15.76
N GLY A 41 8.31 17.89 16.56
CA GLY A 41 8.09 19.29 16.20
C GLY A 41 6.81 19.59 15.40
N THR A 42 5.95 18.60 15.12
CA THR A 42 4.75 18.78 14.28
C THR A 42 3.48 19.05 15.09
N VAL A 43 3.55 19.93 16.08
CA VAL A 43 2.42 20.20 17.02
C VAL A 43 1.19 20.72 16.27
N SER A 44 1.38 21.59 15.25
CA SER A 44 0.25 22.12 14.46
C SER A 44 -0.49 21.02 13.72
N ALA A 45 0.24 20.15 13.00
CA ALA A 45 -0.34 19.00 12.30
C ALA A 45 -1.04 18.05 13.28
N GLN A 46 -0.49 17.84 14.48
CA GLN A 46 -1.10 17.00 15.51
C GLN A 46 -2.46 17.55 15.99
N THR A 47 -2.53 18.85 16.29
CA THR A 47 -3.78 19.51 16.70
C THR A 47 -4.84 19.45 15.59
N ARG A 48 -4.45 19.76 14.35
CA ARG A 48 -5.32 19.73 13.18
C ARG A 48 -5.83 18.33 12.87
N PHE A 49 -4.96 17.33 12.98
CA PHE A 49 -5.34 15.93 12.81
C PHE A 49 -6.39 15.50 13.84
N TYR A 50 -6.17 15.82 15.13
CA TYR A 50 -7.16 15.48 16.16
C TYR A 50 -8.48 16.22 15.96
N ALA A 51 -8.45 17.47 15.50
CA ALA A 51 -9.66 18.22 15.16
C ALA A 51 -10.45 17.57 14.01
N ALA A 52 -9.76 17.05 12.98
CA ALA A 52 -10.37 16.39 11.84
C ALA A 52 -10.93 14.99 12.16
N TYR A 53 -10.16 14.18 12.89
CA TYR A 53 -10.46 12.75 13.07
C TYR A 53 -10.96 12.37 14.48
N ALA A 54 -10.97 13.31 15.43
CA ALA A 54 -11.31 13.10 16.86
C ALA A 54 -10.51 11.99 17.56
N SER A 55 -9.42 11.51 16.95
CA SER A 55 -8.65 10.35 17.41
C SER A 55 -7.29 10.30 16.69
N TYR A 56 -6.28 9.71 17.34
CA TYR A 56 -5.03 9.30 16.70
C TYR A 56 -5.05 7.84 16.20
N HIS A 57 -6.23 7.22 16.27
CA HIS A 57 -6.51 5.88 15.76
C HIS A 57 -7.77 5.88 14.87
N PRO A 58 -7.75 6.58 13.73
CA PRO A 58 -8.90 6.62 12.82
C PRO A 58 -9.09 5.27 12.12
N SER A 59 -10.33 4.94 11.75
CA SER A 59 -10.67 3.80 10.90
C SER A 59 -10.57 4.14 9.41
N GLU A 60 -10.69 5.41 9.06
CA GLU A 60 -10.62 5.93 7.69
C GLU A 60 -9.86 7.26 7.68
N LEU A 61 -9.07 7.48 6.63
CA LEU A 61 -8.37 8.73 6.34
C LEU A 61 -8.89 9.28 5.02
N HIS A 62 -9.17 10.58 4.96
CA HIS A 62 -9.50 11.28 3.72
C HIS A 62 -8.24 11.92 3.19
N ALA A 63 -7.81 11.48 2.02
CA ALA A 63 -6.57 11.87 1.39
C ALA A 63 -6.82 12.33 -0.05
N MET A 64 -5.82 12.93 -0.66
CA MET A 64 -5.91 13.34 -2.06
C MET A 64 -4.60 13.06 -2.78
N ILE A 65 -4.68 12.56 -4.01
CA ILE A 65 -3.51 12.36 -4.86
C ILE A 65 -2.97 13.74 -5.28
N THR A 66 -1.67 13.98 -5.07
CA THR A 66 -1.03 15.28 -5.33
C THR A 66 -0.19 15.31 -6.59
N SER A 67 0.03 14.15 -7.21
CA SER A 67 0.87 13.97 -8.40
C SER A 67 0.04 13.60 -9.62
N VAL A 68 0.59 13.86 -10.81
CA VAL A 68 -0.02 13.47 -12.09
C VAL A 68 -0.19 11.95 -12.15
N SER A 69 0.82 11.19 -11.72
CA SER A 69 0.72 9.75 -11.62
C SER A 69 0.55 9.29 -10.17
N VAL A 70 -0.35 8.35 -9.93
CA VAL A 70 -0.47 7.67 -8.62
C VAL A 70 0.82 6.94 -8.23
N TRP A 71 1.66 6.58 -9.20
CA TRP A 71 2.91 5.87 -8.96
C TRP A 71 3.99 6.78 -8.36
N ASP A 72 3.80 8.10 -8.40
CA ASP A 72 4.69 9.04 -7.70
C ASP A 72 4.38 9.12 -6.20
N THR A 73 3.21 8.64 -5.75
CA THR A 73 2.86 8.57 -4.32
C THR A 73 3.15 7.19 -3.71
N TRP A 74 3.33 6.16 -4.54
CA TRP A 74 3.58 4.78 -4.08
C TRP A 74 4.99 4.32 -4.43
N TYR A 75 5.73 3.92 -3.40
CA TYR A 75 7.00 3.20 -3.56
C TYR A 75 6.89 1.82 -2.94
N PHE A 76 7.35 0.81 -3.66
CA PHE A 76 7.54 -0.52 -3.12
C PHE A 76 8.87 -1.11 -3.61
N ALA A 77 9.60 -1.74 -2.68
CA ALA A 77 10.74 -2.59 -3.00
C ALA A 77 10.91 -3.67 -1.92
N ASN A 78 11.60 -4.75 -2.27
CA ASN A 78 12.18 -5.67 -1.30
C ASN A 78 13.49 -5.05 -0.81
N GLU A 79 13.57 -4.67 0.46
CA GLU A 79 14.70 -3.91 1.01
C GLU A 79 15.39 -4.67 2.15
N ALA A 80 16.71 -4.57 2.19
CA ALA A 80 17.54 -5.05 3.29
C ALA A 80 18.41 -3.91 3.82
N TYR A 81 18.47 -3.78 5.15
CA TYR A 81 19.26 -2.77 5.83
C TYR A 81 20.22 -3.41 6.82
N ALA A 82 21.42 -2.83 6.92
CA ALA A 82 22.36 -3.14 7.99
C ALA A 82 21.79 -2.67 9.34
N GLN A 83 22.33 -3.18 10.45
CA GLN A 83 21.92 -2.75 11.79
C GLN A 83 22.18 -1.25 12.05
N SER A 84 23.10 -0.65 11.31
CA SER A 84 23.36 0.81 11.32
C SER A 84 22.31 1.65 10.57
N GLY A 85 21.33 1.02 9.90
CA GLY A 85 20.34 1.71 9.07
C GLY A 85 20.82 2.00 7.64
N GLN A 86 22.00 1.52 7.23
CA GLN A 86 22.47 1.64 5.85
C GLN A 86 21.77 0.62 4.95
N MET A 87 21.25 1.07 3.80
CA MET A 87 20.67 0.17 2.80
C MET A 87 21.76 -0.73 2.21
N ILE A 88 21.54 -2.04 2.30
CA ILE A 88 22.38 -3.08 1.69
C ILE A 88 21.83 -3.43 0.32
N ALA A 89 20.52 -3.64 0.22
CA ALA A 89 19.87 -4.02 -1.01
C ALA A 89 18.48 -3.41 -1.14
N ALA A 90 18.10 -3.10 -2.38
CA ALA A 90 16.73 -2.86 -2.79
C ALA A 90 16.51 -3.61 -4.11
N ALA A 91 15.44 -4.38 -4.21
CA ALA A 91 15.07 -5.13 -5.40
C ALA A 91 13.59 -4.93 -5.72
N ASP A 92 13.25 -4.97 -7.00
CA ASP A 92 11.86 -5.25 -7.39
C ASP A 92 11.61 -6.77 -7.33
N ASP A 93 10.57 -7.28 -7.99
CA ASP A 93 10.28 -8.72 -8.02
C ASP A 93 11.12 -9.50 -9.05
N SER A 94 12.01 -8.82 -9.77
CA SER A 94 12.81 -9.39 -10.86
C SER A 94 14.31 -9.27 -10.62
N HIS A 95 14.80 -8.10 -10.21
CA HIS A 95 16.23 -7.83 -10.08
C HIS A 95 16.53 -6.77 -9.00
N PHE A 96 17.81 -6.71 -8.63
CA PHE A 96 18.30 -5.68 -7.72
C PHE A 96 18.32 -4.30 -8.39
N LEU A 97 17.68 -3.33 -7.75
CA LEU A 97 17.78 -1.90 -8.09
C LEU A 97 19.01 -1.25 -7.43
N HIS A 98 19.37 -1.76 -6.26
CA HIS A 98 20.53 -1.36 -5.47
C HIS A 98 21.09 -2.59 -4.76
N LEU A 99 22.42 -2.76 -4.80
CA LEU A 99 23.10 -3.77 -4.02
C LEU A 99 24.48 -3.27 -3.61
N ARG A 100 24.80 -3.41 -2.34
CA ARG A 100 26.08 -3.06 -1.75
C ARG A 100 26.62 -4.26 -1.00
N ASN A 101 27.92 -4.52 -1.11
CA ASN A 101 28.59 -5.46 -0.24
C ASN A 101 28.54 -4.91 1.20
N PRO A 102 27.86 -5.59 2.15
CA PRO A 102 27.68 -5.08 3.50
C PRO A 102 28.97 -5.08 4.35
N ALA A 103 30.00 -5.86 3.96
CA ALA A 103 31.28 -5.92 4.66
C ALA A 103 32.26 -4.83 4.17
N THR A 104 32.37 -4.65 2.85
CA THR A 104 33.34 -3.72 2.25
C THR A 104 32.74 -2.35 1.95
N GLY A 105 31.41 -2.26 1.85
CA GLY A 105 30.71 -1.07 1.40
C GLY A 105 30.77 -0.84 -0.12
N GLU A 106 31.36 -1.74 -0.89
CA GLU A 106 31.42 -1.66 -2.34
C GLU A 106 30.02 -1.70 -2.96
N LEU A 107 29.74 -0.78 -3.88
CA LEU A 107 28.46 -0.75 -4.59
C LEU A 107 28.52 -1.74 -5.76
N LEU A 108 27.75 -2.82 -5.66
CA LEU A 108 27.71 -3.89 -6.65
C LEU A 108 26.68 -3.62 -7.74
N VAL A 109 25.52 -3.06 -7.37
CA VAL A 109 24.43 -2.70 -8.30
C VAL A 109 23.95 -1.28 -8.02
N ARG A 110 23.79 -0.48 -9.07
CA ARG A 110 23.26 0.87 -9.02
C ARG A 110 22.24 1.10 -10.12
N ASN A 111 21.03 1.49 -9.74
CA ASN A 111 19.93 1.77 -10.66
C ASN A 111 19.62 0.59 -11.59
N GLY A 112 19.69 -0.65 -11.07
CA GLY A 112 19.45 -1.86 -11.86
C GLY A 112 20.66 -2.43 -12.58
N GLU A 113 21.83 -1.76 -12.52
CA GLU A 113 23.00 -2.12 -13.32
C GLU A 113 24.22 -2.50 -12.46
N PRO A 114 24.90 -3.63 -12.74
CA PRO A 114 24.53 -4.65 -13.72
C PRO A 114 23.27 -5.42 -13.28
N PHE A 115 22.57 -6.04 -14.24
CA PHE A 115 21.44 -6.91 -13.94
C PHE A 115 21.88 -8.05 -13.00
N MET A 116 21.21 -8.15 -11.85
CA MET A 116 21.37 -9.25 -10.90
C MET A 116 19.99 -9.70 -10.45
N GLU A 117 19.68 -10.98 -10.69
CA GLU A 117 18.38 -11.57 -10.38
C GLU A 117 18.08 -11.52 -8.87
N TYR A 118 16.83 -11.18 -8.55
CA TYR A 118 16.31 -11.19 -7.19
C TYR A 118 15.79 -12.58 -6.81
N SER A 119 16.14 -13.04 -5.61
CA SER A 119 15.56 -14.26 -5.01
C SER A 119 14.72 -13.91 -3.77
N PRO A 120 13.43 -14.31 -3.72
CA PRO A 120 12.58 -14.09 -2.56
C PRO A 120 13.16 -14.65 -1.26
N GLY A 121 13.11 -13.85 -0.19
CA GLY A 121 13.59 -14.25 1.14
C GLY A 121 15.12 -14.28 1.30
N GLN A 122 15.88 -13.82 0.30
CA GLN A 122 17.34 -13.77 0.36
C GLN A 122 17.82 -12.96 1.57
N ALA A 123 18.86 -13.48 2.23
CA ALA A 123 19.52 -12.86 3.37
C ALA A 123 21.00 -12.61 3.06
N PHE A 124 21.53 -11.52 3.61
CA PHE A 124 22.93 -11.12 3.50
C PHE A 124 23.62 -11.29 4.84
N SER A 125 24.50 -12.28 4.92
CA SER A 125 25.35 -12.53 6.09
C SER A 125 26.68 -11.80 5.95
N TYR A 126 27.10 -11.07 6.99
CA TYR A 126 28.35 -10.31 6.98
C TYR A 126 28.96 -10.18 8.36
N GLU A 127 30.27 -9.96 8.40
CA GLU A 127 31.04 -9.77 9.63
C GLU A 127 31.54 -8.34 9.70
N ARG A 128 31.51 -7.76 10.91
CA ARG A 128 32.08 -6.43 11.17
C ARG A 128 32.77 -6.47 12.53
N GLY A 129 34.10 -6.57 12.50
CA GLY A 129 34.87 -6.98 13.68
C GLY A 129 34.52 -8.41 14.09
N ASP A 130 34.39 -8.67 15.38
CA ASP A 130 34.12 -10.02 15.92
C ASP A 130 32.64 -10.42 15.91
N ARG A 131 31.76 -9.63 15.29
CA ARG A 131 30.32 -9.85 15.28
C ARG A 131 29.82 -10.22 13.90
N LYS A 132 28.97 -11.24 13.85
CA LYS A 132 28.24 -11.68 12.66
C LYS A 132 26.85 -11.05 12.64
N TYR A 133 26.44 -10.60 11.47
CA TYR A 133 25.18 -9.94 11.22
C TYR A 133 24.47 -10.60 10.05
N GLU A 134 23.14 -10.55 10.07
CA GLU A 134 22.30 -11.00 8.97
C GLU A 134 21.28 -9.91 8.65
N ALA A 135 21.16 -9.55 7.38
CA ALA A 135 20.14 -8.64 6.89
C ALA A 135 19.25 -9.34 5.87
N LYS A 136 17.97 -9.52 6.19
CA LYS A 136 16.99 -10.17 5.32
C LYS A 136 16.32 -9.14 4.41
N LEU A 137 16.14 -9.49 3.14
CA LEU A 137 15.26 -8.74 2.23
C LEU A 137 13.81 -8.88 2.70
N LYS A 138 13.15 -7.75 2.88
CA LYS A 138 11.75 -7.70 3.30
C LYS A 138 10.95 -6.76 2.41
N PRO A 139 9.69 -7.10 2.11
CA PRO A 139 8.77 -6.17 1.47
C PRO A 139 8.70 -4.85 2.23
N SER A 140 8.81 -3.73 1.51
CA SER A 140 8.81 -2.38 2.07
C SER A 140 8.03 -1.46 1.15
N GLY A 141 6.80 -1.14 1.57
CA GLY A 141 5.87 -0.25 0.89
C GLY A 141 5.73 1.07 1.62
N ARG A 142 5.71 2.16 0.87
CA ARG A 142 5.55 3.54 1.36
C ARG A 142 4.57 4.27 0.46
N LEU A 143 3.40 4.61 1.01
CA LEU A 143 2.39 5.42 0.34
C LEU A 143 2.35 6.81 0.96
N ASN A 144 2.64 7.83 0.17
CA ASN A 144 2.54 9.22 0.58
C ASN A 144 1.08 9.68 0.46
N LEU A 145 0.52 10.13 1.57
CA LEU A 145 -0.86 10.59 1.68
C LEU A 145 -0.88 12.05 2.09
N PHE A 146 -1.41 12.90 1.22
CA PHE A 146 -1.75 14.28 1.56
C PHE A 146 -3.16 14.31 2.14
N LEU A 147 -3.31 14.86 3.35
CA LEU A 147 -4.58 14.90 4.08
C LEU A 147 -5.14 16.34 4.04
N PRO A 148 -6.09 16.65 3.13
CA PRO A 148 -6.60 18.00 2.96
C PRO A 148 -7.30 18.54 4.22
N ASP A 149 -7.87 17.68 5.06
CA ASP A 149 -8.59 18.06 6.29
C ASP A 149 -7.72 18.80 7.31
N LEU A 150 -6.40 18.69 7.20
CA LEU A 150 -5.48 19.42 8.07
C LEU A 150 -5.38 20.90 7.68
N GLU A 151 -5.80 21.27 6.47
CA GLU A 151 -5.62 22.61 5.89
C GLU A 151 -4.14 23.05 5.87
N GLU A 152 -3.24 22.09 5.74
CA GLU A 152 -1.79 22.29 5.74
C GLU A 152 -1.17 21.44 4.63
N PHE A 153 -0.22 22.02 3.88
CA PHE A 153 0.50 21.33 2.79
C PHE A 153 1.56 20.37 3.34
N VAL A 154 1.10 19.27 3.95
CA VAL A 154 1.92 18.24 4.59
C VAL A 154 1.46 16.84 4.22
N THR A 155 2.34 15.86 4.36
CA THR A 155 2.04 14.45 4.03
C THR A 155 2.29 13.52 5.20
N PHE A 156 1.59 12.40 5.18
CA PHE A 156 1.87 11.23 6.00
C PHE A 156 2.33 10.07 5.14
N THR A 157 3.26 9.28 5.64
CA THR A 157 3.69 8.06 4.96
C THR A 157 3.03 6.84 5.60
N LEU A 158 2.14 6.18 4.87
CA LEU A 158 1.65 4.87 5.24
C LEU A 158 2.72 3.83 4.91
N LYS A 159 3.21 3.18 5.96
CA LYS A 159 4.25 2.16 5.87
C LYS A 159 3.62 0.77 5.95
N THR A 160 3.97 -0.10 5.02
CA THR A 160 3.58 -1.52 5.09
C THR A 160 4.75 -2.42 4.72
N THR A 161 4.86 -3.55 5.40
CA THR A 161 5.77 -4.64 5.03
C THR A 161 4.99 -5.89 4.59
N SER A 162 3.68 -5.75 4.36
CA SER A 162 2.81 -6.86 3.98
C SER A 162 2.76 -7.00 2.46
N PHE A 163 3.10 -8.18 1.96
CA PHE A 163 2.98 -8.51 0.54
C PHE A 163 1.53 -8.36 0.01
N TYR A 164 0.53 -8.75 0.81
CA TYR A 164 -0.87 -8.65 0.39
C TYR A 164 -1.40 -7.21 0.40
N ASP A 165 -0.93 -6.35 1.33
CA ASP A 165 -1.25 -4.93 1.24
C ASP A 165 -0.71 -4.33 -0.05
N ARG A 166 0.54 -4.65 -0.41
CA ARG A 166 1.14 -4.17 -1.65
C ARG A 166 0.25 -4.53 -2.85
N ILE A 167 -0.10 -5.81 -3.00
CA ILE A 167 -0.97 -6.24 -4.10
C ILE A 167 -2.30 -5.47 -4.10
N ASN A 168 -2.90 -5.27 -2.94
CA ASN A 168 -4.18 -4.58 -2.84
C ASN A 168 -4.07 -3.09 -3.21
N ILE A 169 -3.07 -2.41 -2.65
CA ILE A 169 -2.76 -1.01 -2.91
C ILE A 169 -2.45 -0.80 -4.39
N GLU A 170 -1.56 -1.60 -4.98
CA GLU A 170 -1.20 -1.47 -6.40
C GLU A 170 -2.39 -1.68 -7.33
N LYS A 171 -3.26 -2.67 -7.06
CA LYS A 171 -4.48 -2.89 -7.84
C LYS A 171 -5.42 -1.68 -7.78
N GLN A 172 -5.61 -1.11 -6.59
CA GLN A 172 -6.52 0.01 -6.38
C GLN A 172 -5.96 1.31 -6.98
N LEU A 173 -4.66 1.58 -6.81
CA LEU A 173 -3.99 2.71 -7.44
C LEU A 173 -4.01 2.58 -8.97
N ALA A 174 -3.76 1.39 -9.52
CA ALA A 174 -3.87 1.16 -10.97
C ALA A 174 -5.28 1.46 -11.49
N ALA A 175 -6.33 1.06 -10.76
CA ALA A 175 -7.70 1.40 -11.12
C ALA A 175 -7.95 2.92 -11.09
N ILE A 176 -7.45 3.62 -10.06
CA ILE A 176 -7.55 5.09 -9.95
C ILE A 176 -6.80 5.78 -11.11
N GLN A 177 -5.60 5.31 -11.46
CA GLN A 177 -4.87 5.82 -12.62
C GLN A 177 -5.63 5.55 -13.93
N GLY A 178 -6.29 4.39 -14.04
CA GLY A 178 -7.17 4.08 -15.17
C GLY A 178 -8.32 5.07 -15.30
N LEU A 179 -8.95 5.44 -14.18
CA LEU A 179 -9.97 6.49 -14.14
C LEU A 179 -9.39 7.86 -14.54
N ALA A 180 -8.21 8.21 -14.04
CA ALA A 180 -7.53 9.45 -14.41
C ALA A 180 -7.21 9.51 -15.91
N ASN A 181 -6.76 8.40 -16.50
CA ASN A 181 -6.52 8.27 -17.94
C ASN A 181 -7.80 8.50 -18.75
N ALA A 182 -8.93 7.95 -18.30
CA ALA A 182 -10.20 8.07 -18.99
C ALA A 182 -10.86 9.46 -18.85
N LEU A 183 -10.73 10.10 -17.67
CA LEU A 183 -11.51 11.29 -17.32
C LEU A 183 -10.72 12.60 -17.37
N ASN A 184 -9.41 12.54 -17.11
CA ASN A 184 -8.59 13.71 -16.82
C ASN A 184 -7.28 13.72 -17.64
N GLY A 185 -7.24 13.04 -18.80
CA GLY A 185 -6.05 12.99 -19.66
C GLY A 185 -4.82 12.37 -18.98
N GLY A 186 -5.03 11.48 -18.02
CA GLY A 186 -3.99 10.83 -17.24
C GLY A 186 -3.55 11.57 -15.98
N ASN A 187 -4.12 12.75 -15.71
CA ASN A 187 -3.81 13.51 -14.50
C ASN A 187 -4.63 13.01 -13.29
N ALA A 188 -3.95 12.29 -12.39
CA ALA A 188 -4.52 11.81 -11.13
C ALA A 188 -4.51 12.87 -10.02
N ALA A 189 -3.82 14.00 -10.21
CA ALA A 189 -3.74 15.05 -9.20
C ALA A 189 -5.14 15.61 -8.90
N GLY A 190 -5.44 15.79 -7.61
CA GLY A 190 -6.72 16.29 -7.14
C GLY A 190 -7.81 15.24 -7.01
N ILE A 191 -7.56 13.95 -7.31
CA ILE A 191 -8.54 12.90 -7.04
C ILE A 191 -8.58 12.64 -5.51
N PRO A 192 -9.72 12.88 -4.85
CA PRO A 192 -9.88 12.57 -3.44
C PRO A 192 -10.10 11.06 -3.27
N ILE A 193 -9.43 10.51 -2.26
CA ILE A 193 -9.44 9.09 -1.94
C ILE A 193 -9.70 8.90 -0.45
N ARG A 194 -10.35 7.80 -0.12
CA ARG A 194 -10.42 7.30 1.25
C ARG A 194 -9.44 6.14 1.41
N VAL A 195 -8.74 6.13 2.53
CA VAL A 195 -7.82 5.06 2.92
C VAL A 195 -8.32 4.44 4.21
N TYR A 196 -8.64 3.16 4.19
CA TYR A 196 -9.25 2.46 5.32
C TYR A 196 -8.80 1.00 5.37
N ARG A 197 -9.12 0.30 6.46
CA ARG A 197 -8.84 -1.14 6.59
C ARG A 197 -10.13 -1.95 6.50
N ARG A 198 -10.06 -3.09 5.81
CA ARG A 198 -11.16 -4.05 5.73
C ARG A 198 -10.60 -5.47 5.80
N GLU A 199 -11.34 -6.37 6.44
CA GLU A 199 -11.05 -7.80 6.34
C GLU A 199 -11.17 -8.27 4.90
N GLY A 200 -10.15 -9.01 4.47
CA GLY A 200 -10.09 -9.64 3.18
C GLY A 200 -9.53 -11.04 3.32
N TRP A 201 -9.99 -11.93 2.45
CA TRP A 201 -9.40 -13.25 2.31
C TRP A 201 -8.09 -13.15 1.54
N VAL A 202 -7.03 -13.70 2.10
CA VAL A 202 -5.76 -13.90 1.41
C VAL A 202 -5.48 -15.37 1.27
N THR A 203 -5.01 -15.77 0.10
CA THR A 203 -4.60 -17.14 -0.18
C THR A 203 -3.09 -17.16 -0.30
N TRP A 204 -2.45 -17.92 0.57
CA TRP A 204 -1.02 -18.14 0.54
C TRP A 204 -0.70 -19.54 0.03
N ASN A 205 0.06 -19.60 -1.05
CA ASN A 205 0.53 -20.85 -1.62
C ASN A 205 1.79 -21.29 -0.88
N LYS A 206 1.76 -22.50 -0.31
CA LYS A 206 2.91 -23.07 0.39
C LYS A 206 4.01 -23.43 -0.62
N PRO A 207 5.30 -23.27 -0.25
CA PRO A 207 6.41 -23.72 -1.09
C PRO A 207 6.36 -25.21 -1.45
N GLU A 208 5.86 -26.05 -0.53
CA GLU A 208 5.75 -27.52 -0.70
C GLU A 208 4.45 -27.97 -1.39
N GLY A 209 3.63 -27.02 -1.85
CA GLY A 209 2.31 -27.30 -2.43
C GLY A 209 1.15 -27.14 -1.45
N GLY A 210 -0.03 -26.85 -2.00
CA GLY A 210 -1.24 -26.52 -1.25
C GLY A 210 -1.36 -25.02 -0.92
N ALA A 211 -2.53 -24.61 -0.44
CA ALA A 211 -2.84 -23.22 -0.15
C ALA A 211 -3.52 -23.07 1.22
N ILE A 212 -3.14 -22.03 1.96
CA ILE A 212 -3.84 -21.60 3.17
C ILE A 212 -4.62 -20.34 2.84
N ARG A 213 -5.93 -20.39 3.08
CA ARG A 213 -6.78 -19.20 3.03
C ARG A 213 -6.94 -18.66 4.46
N SER A 214 -6.66 -17.37 4.65
CA SER A 214 -6.82 -16.72 5.95
C SER A 214 -7.44 -15.34 5.80
N GLN A 215 -8.19 -14.89 6.82
CA GLN A 215 -8.66 -13.51 6.88
C GLN A 215 -7.55 -12.61 7.41
N LYS A 216 -7.37 -11.46 6.77
CA LYS A 216 -6.41 -10.41 7.16
C LYS A 216 -7.05 -9.04 6.98
N TRP A 217 -6.71 -8.11 7.86
CA TRP A 217 -7.05 -6.70 7.71
C TRP A 217 -6.10 -6.00 6.73
N LEU A 218 -6.59 -5.77 5.52
CA LEU A 218 -5.85 -5.17 4.41
C LEU A 218 -6.12 -3.67 4.30
N VAL A 219 -5.11 -2.93 3.86
CA VAL A 219 -5.26 -1.50 3.50
C VAL A 219 -6.01 -1.41 2.18
N ASN A 220 -7.07 -0.60 2.14
CA ASN A 220 -7.88 -0.33 0.97
C ASN A 220 -7.85 1.16 0.65
N ILE A 221 -7.85 1.47 -0.64
CA ILE A 221 -7.85 2.80 -1.21
C ILE A 221 -8.98 2.83 -2.24
N GLU A 222 -9.88 3.79 -2.09
CA GLU A 222 -10.97 4.00 -3.04
C GLU A 222 -11.15 5.49 -3.29
N PRO A 223 -11.62 5.92 -4.48
CA PRO A 223 -12.06 7.30 -4.65
C PRO A 223 -13.18 7.65 -3.67
N GLU A 224 -13.22 8.90 -3.21
CA GLU A 224 -14.32 9.33 -2.34
C GLU A 224 -15.69 9.18 -3.05
N PRO A 225 -16.75 8.76 -2.33
CA PRO A 225 -18.05 8.46 -2.95
C PRO A 225 -18.64 9.62 -3.77
N ALA A 226 -18.48 10.86 -3.30
CA ALA A 226 -18.97 12.04 -3.99
C ALA A 226 -18.26 12.24 -5.34
N TRP A 227 -16.94 12.08 -5.38
CA TRP A 227 -16.15 12.14 -6.61
C TRP A 227 -16.45 10.95 -7.51
N ALA A 228 -16.52 9.73 -6.95
CA ALA A 228 -16.83 8.51 -7.70
C ALA A 228 -18.18 8.62 -8.43
N LYS A 229 -19.20 9.17 -7.77
CA LYS A 229 -20.52 9.43 -8.39
C LYS A 229 -20.42 10.37 -9.59
N GLN A 230 -19.62 11.42 -9.50
CA GLN A 230 -19.40 12.35 -10.61
C GLN A 230 -18.58 11.70 -11.74
N ALA A 231 -17.56 10.92 -11.39
CA ALA A 231 -16.73 10.17 -12.33
C ALA A 231 -17.57 9.15 -13.12
N MET A 232 -18.42 8.37 -12.44
CA MET A 232 -19.33 7.43 -13.07
C MET A 232 -20.29 8.13 -14.04
N LYS A 233 -20.88 9.27 -13.65
CA LYS A 233 -21.73 10.07 -14.54
C LYS A 233 -20.98 10.51 -15.81
N LYS A 234 -19.72 10.93 -15.69
CA LYS A 234 -18.88 11.30 -16.85
C LYS A 234 -18.55 10.09 -17.72
N LEU A 235 -18.22 8.95 -17.14
CA LEU A 235 -17.94 7.71 -17.88
C LEU A 235 -19.16 7.20 -18.63
N THR A 236 -20.34 7.19 -18.01
CA THR A 236 -21.60 6.82 -18.68
C THR A 236 -21.83 7.74 -19.87
N ASN A 237 -21.71 9.06 -19.70
CA ASN A 237 -21.86 10.00 -20.82
C ASN A 237 -20.83 9.73 -21.92
N PHE A 238 -19.56 9.47 -21.58
CA PHE A 238 -18.53 9.16 -22.57
C PHE A 238 -18.85 7.89 -23.36
N ALA A 239 -19.32 6.83 -22.68
CA ALA A 239 -19.76 5.59 -23.31
C ALA A 239 -20.98 5.84 -24.23
N SER A 240 -21.95 6.64 -23.79
CA SER A 240 -23.15 7.00 -24.57
C SER A 240 -22.85 7.87 -25.79
N PHE A 241 -21.84 8.75 -25.74
CA PHE A 241 -21.46 9.57 -26.91
C PHE A 241 -20.57 8.83 -27.91
N ARG A 242 -19.86 7.78 -27.48
CA ARG A 242 -19.09 6.91 -28.39
C ARG A 242 -19.95 5.79 -29.01
N ALA A 243 -21.05 5.44 -28.36
CA ALA A 243 -22.06 4.51 -28.87
C ALA A 243 -23.30 5.28 -29.35
N ALA A 244 -23.24 5.81 -30.57
CA ALA A 244 -24.45 6.07 -31.33
C ALA A 244 -25.10 4.71 -31.68
N PHE A 245 -25.81 4.11 -30.73
CA PHE A 245 -26.70 2.98 -30.97
C PHE A 245 -28.04 3.28 -30.31
N ALA A 246 -29.08 3.11 -31.12
CA ALA A 246 -30.47 3.39 -30.79
C ALA A 246 -30.90 2.71 -29.48
N GLU A 247 -31.76 3.40 -28.72
CA GLU A 247 -32.48 2.84 -27.59
C GLU A 247 -33.23 1.58 -28.04
N ALA A 248 -32.74 0.41 -27.65
CA ALA A 248 -33.53 -0.79 -27.57
C ALA A 248 -33.73 -1.08 -26.08
N GLU A 249 -34.98 -1.02 -25.63
CA GLU A 249 -35.38 -1.43 -24.28
C GLU A 249 -34.88 -2.86 -24.02
N VAL A 250 -33.98 -3.01 -23.05
CA VAL A 250 -33.61 -4.33 -22.52
C VAL A 250 -34.64 -4.70 -21.46
N THR A 251 -35.62 -5.51 -21.84
CA THR A 251 -36.48 -6.21 -20.89
C THR A 251 -35.71 -7.36 -20.27
N VAL A 252 -35.37 -7.23 -18.99
CA VAL A 252 -34.79 -8.32 -18.19
C VAL A 252 -35.94 -9.24 -17.77
N ASN A 253 -36.14 -10.34 -18.49
CA ASN A 253 -36.94 -11.45 -17.98
C ASN A 253 -36.15 -12.13 -16.86
N GLY A 254 -36.67 -12.05 -15.64
CA GLY A 254 -36.09 -12.71 -14.48
C GLY A 254 -36.05 -14.23 -14.68
N ASP A 255 -34.87 -14.81 -14.53
CA ASP A 255 -34.66 -16.24 -14.51
C ASP A 255 -34.98 -16.77 -13.09
N PRO A 256 -35.98 -17.65 -12.91
CA PRO A 256 -36.37 -18.18 -11.60
C PRO A 256 -35.39 -19.23 -11.03
N ALA A 257 -34.23 -19.47 -11.65
CA ALA A 257 -33.31 -20.54 -11.25
C ALA A 257 -32.36 -20.22 -10.08
N LEU A 258 -32.53 -19.11 -9.36
CA LEU A 258 -31.68 -18.73 -8.21
C LEU A 258 -32.39 -18.80 -6.84
N GLU A 259 -33.43 -19.62 -6.72
CA GLU A 259 -33.92 -20.08 -5.42
C GLU A 259 -33.40 -21.50 -5.16
N GLY A 260 -32.34 -21.63 -4.35
CA GLY A 260 -31.78 -22.95 -4.05
C GLY A 260 -30.51 -22.97 -3.20
N ASN A 261 -30.71 -22.83 -1.89
CA ASN A 261 -30.06 -23.55 -0.78
C ASN A 261 -28.58 -23.36 -0.37
N GLU A 262 -28.48 -23.33 0.97
CA GLU A 262 -27.42 -23.84 1.86
C GLU A 262 -26.31 -22.88 2.32
N GLU A 263 -26.60 -22.25 3.47
CA GLU A 263 -25.64 -21.68 4.41
C GLU A 263 -24.74 -22.81 4.98
N GLU A 264 -23.53 -22.95 4.45
CA GLU A 264 -22.47 -23.70 5.15
C GLU A 264 -21.78 -22.78 6.19
N GLU A 265 -22.18 -22.97 7.44
CA GLU A 265 -21.57 -22.41 8.64
C GLU A 265 -20.17 -23.05 8.84
N LEU A 266 -19.09 -22.34 8.46
CA LEU A 266 -17.72 -22.81 8.64
C LEU A 266 -17.20 -22.49 10.05
N ASP A 267 -16.97 -23.56 10.80
CA ASP A 267 -16.52 -23.62 12.19
C ASP A 267 -15.22 -22.83 12.45
N VAL A 268 -15.26 -22.04 13.52
CA VAL A 268 -14.25 -21.06 13.92
C VAL A 268 -13.33 -21.69 14.95
N ARG A 269 -12.17 -22.22 14.53
CA ARG A 269 -10.93 -22.31 15.36
C ARG A 269 -9.78 -22.97 14.59
N ALA A 270 -8.85 -22.15 14.11
CA ALA A 270 -7.47 -22.58 13.89
C ALA A 270 -6.53 -21.38 14.04
N THR A 271 -5.95 -21.23 15.23
CA THR A 271 -4.79 -20.37 15.46
C THR A 271 -3.59 -20.98 14.74
N ALA A 272 -3.08 -20.29 13.71
CA ALA A 272 -1.82 -20.65 13.07
C ALA A 272 -0.64 -20.05 13.85
N PRO A 273 0.49 -20.79 13.99
CA PRO A 273 1.63 -20.40 14.82
C PRO A 273 2.38 -19.21 14.24
N GLY A 274 2.99 -18.42 15.12
CA GLY A 274 3.99 -17.44 14.77
C GLY A 274 5.22 -18.12 14.19
N ASP A 275 5.59 -17.68 12.98
CA ASP A 275 6.95 -17.43 12.53
C ASP A 275 6.86 -17.19 11.01
N TRP A 276 7.04 -15.94 10.60
CA TRP A 276 7.33 -15.65 9.19
C TRP A 276 8.46 -14.64 9.08
N VAL A 277 9.49 -15.14 8.42
CA VAL A 277 10.63 -14.46 7.80
C VAL A 277 10.15 -13.41 6.82
#